data_AF-A0A9Q1HG57-F1
#
_entry.id   AF-A0A9Q1HG57-F1
#
_cell.length_a   1.000
_cell.length_b   1.000
_cell.length_c   1.000
_cell.angle_alpha   90.00
_cell.angle_beta   90.00
_cell.angle_gamma   90.00
#
_symmetry.space_group_name_H-M   'P 1'
#
loop_
_entity.id
_entity.type
_entity.pdbx_description
1 polymer ?
#
loop_
_entity_poly.entity_id
_entity_poly.type
_entity_poly.pdbx_seq_one_letter_code
_entity_poly.pdbx_strand_id
1 'polypeptide(L)'
;MATIIVDESKDSSKKEQIHVCLRYVEFKEEVGHALHEEFIDFQEADNLDAKSLADQIIREIGKLGLSGVNIVGQCYDCASVMSGHLHGVQARLKEHFPNAQYIHCHAHRLNLVLVDICKKVSSAGEFFVLLEALYVFMTRSLVHKVFVEFQGQDKVCVKELVHLSDT
;
A
#
# COMPACT_ATOMS: atom_id res chain seq x y z
N MET A 1 -5.29 -11.71 20.44
CA MET A 1 -4.24 -11.90 19.41
C MET A 1 -4.51 -10.92 18.28
N ALA A 2 -3.47 -10.38 17.66
CA ALA A 2 -3.63 -9.38 16.62
C ALA A 2 -2.66 -9.57 15.45
N THR A 3 -3.03 -9.03 14.30
CA THR A 3 -2.24 -8.91 13.07
C THR A 3 -2.15 -7.44 12.73
N ILE A 4 -0.94 -7.00 12.40
CA ILE A 4 -0.71 -5.64 11.91
C ILE A 4 -0.84 -5.70 10.39
N ILE A 5 -1.63 -4.80 9.82
CA ILE A 5 -1.75 -4.61 8.38
C ILE A 5 -1.17 -3.23 8.10
N VAL A 6 -0.22 -3.17 7.17
CA VAL A 6 0.47 -1.94 6.77
C VAL A 6 0.37 -1.83 5.27
N ASP A 7 0.25 -0.62 4.76
CA ASP A 7 0.51 -0.35 3.36
C ASP A 7 1.04 1.08 3.19
N GLU A 8 1.68 1.33 2.06
CA GLU A 8 2.39 2.56 1.76
C GLU A 8 1.66 3.30 0.63
N SER A 9 1.48 4.61 0.79
CA SER A 9 0.84 5.42 -0.25
C SER A 9 1.45 6.81 -0.31
N LYS A 10 1.24 7.49 -1.44
CA LYS A 10 1.60 8.91 -1.60
C LYS A 10 0.40 9.80 -1.38
N ASP A 11 0.56 10.81 -0.56
CA ASP A 11 -0.44 11.86 -0.42
C ASP A 11 -0.45 12.82 -1.64
N SER A 12 -1.37 13.77 -1.64
CA SER A 12 -1.47 14.80 -2.69
C SER A 12 -0.23 15.69 -2.80
N SER A 13 0.54 15.80 -1.72
CA SER A 13 1.80 16.56 -1.64
C SER A 13 3.02 15.75 -2.06
N LYS A 14 2.83 14.51 -2.55
CA LYS A 14 3.87 13.56 -2.94
C LYS A 14 4.75 13.08 -1.77
N LYS A 15 4.24 13.19 -0.55
CA LYS A 15 4.87 12.62 0.64
C LYS A 15 4.40 11.20 0.84
N GLU A 16 5.33 10.34 1.20
CA GLU A 16 5.07 8.93 1.47
C GLU A 16 4.43 8.81 2.86
N GLN A 17 3.39 7.99 2.94
CA GLN A 17 2.59 7.77 4.13
C GLN A 17 2.51 6.27 4.38
N ILE A 18 2.71 5.89 5.63
CA ILE A 18 2.40 4.56 6.12
C ILE A 18 1.02 4.64 6.74
N HIS A 19 0.15 3.69 6.39
CA HIS A 19 -1.07 3.47 7.16
C HIS A 19 -0.99 2.17 7.93
N VAL A 20 -1.49 2.22 9.16
CA VAL A 20 -1.51 1.07 10.05
C VAL A 20 -2.95 0.71 10.37
N CYS A 21 -3.29 -0.55 10.12
CA CYS A 21 -4.55 -1.16 10.52
C CYS A 21 -4.26 -2.34 11.44
N LEU A 22 -5.16 -2.59 12.39
CA LEU A 22 -5.08 -3.71 13.31
C LEU A 22 -6.23 -4.66 13.05
N ARG A 23 -5.93 -5.94 12.86
CA ARG A 23 -6.93 -7.02 12.80
C ARG A 23 -6.79 -7.91 14.02
N TYR A 24 -7.82 -8.03 14.84
CA TYR A 24 -7.75 -8.77 16.09
C TYR A 24 -9.04 -9.52 16.41
N VAL A 25 -8.91 -10.54 17.25
CA VAL A 25 -10.05 -11.33 17.73
C VAL A 25 -10.36 -10.95 19.17
N GLU A 26 -11.59 -10.52 19.39
CA GLU A 26 -12.18 -10.31 20.71
C GLU A 26 -12.85 -11.61 21.17
N PHE A 27 -12.39 -12.14 22.31
CA PHE A 27 -12.90 -13.36 22.89
C PHE A 27 -14.04 -13.03 23.85
N LYS A 28 -15.29 -13.30 23.43
CA LYS A 28 -16.48 -13.21 24.27
C LYS A 28 -17.00 -14.61 24.56
N GLU A 29 -17.11 -14.97 25.84
CA GLU A 29 -17.52 -16.32 26.27
C GLU A 29 -18.97 -16.65 25.89
N GLU A 30 -19.87 -15.66 25.93
CA GLU A 30 -21.31 -15.90 25.79
C GLU A 30 -21.84 -15.71 24.35
N VAL A 31 -21.16 -14.90 23.53
CA VAL A 31 -21.67 -14.44 22.21
C VAL A 31 -20.83 -15.00 21.06
N GLY A 32 -19.77 -15.75 21.36
CA GLY A 32 -18.78 -16.19 20.39
C GLY A 32 -17.72 -15.13 20.11
N HIS A 33 -16.63 -15.55 19.45
CA HIS A 33 -15.51 -14.66 19.16
C HIS A 33 -15.86 -13.70 18.03
N ALA A 34 -15.52 -12.42 18.20
CA ALA A 34 -15.72 -11.39 17.19
C ALA A 34 -14.38 -11.02 16.55
N LEU A 35 -14.37 -10.91 15.23
CA LEU A 35 -13.21 -10.40 14.49
C LEU A 35 -13.41 -8.90 14.25
N HIS A 36 -12.40 -8.13 14.61
CA HIS A 36 -12.35 -6.68 14.42
C HIS A 36 -11.22 -6.31 13.48
N GLU A 37 -11.46 -5.29 12.67
CA GLU A 37 -10.46 -4.64 11.84
C GLU A 37 -10.61 -3.14 12.01
N GLU A 38 -9.58 -2.50 12.54
CA GLU A 38 -9.60 -1.09 12.90
C GLU A 38 -8.45 -0.36 12.21
N PHE A 39 -8.80 0.68 11.47
CA PHE A 39 -7.83 1.65 11.00
C PHE A 39 -7.31 2.45 12.21
N ILE A 40 -5.99 2.55 12.31
CA ILE A 40 -5.34 3.26 13.41
C ILE A 40 -5.03 4.69 13.00
N ASP A 41 -4.13 4.86 12.03
CA ASP A 41 -3.64 6.18 11.65
C ASP A 41 -2.90 6.19 10.31
N PHE A 42 -2.77 7.40 9.75
CA PHE A 42 -1.82 7.74 8.70
C PHE A 42 -0.63 8.44 9.33
N GLN A 43 0.57 8.01 8.99
CA GLN A 43 1.80 8.62 9.46
C GLN A 43 2.71 8.87 8.28
N GLU A 44 3.23 10.10 8.18
CA GLU A 44 4.26 10.43 7.20
C GLU A 44 5.47 9.54 7.46
N ALA A 45 5.96 8.86 6.42
CA ALA A 45 7.11 7.98 6.55
C ALA A 45 8.36 8.81 6.85
N ASP A 46 9.06 8.50 7.95
CA ASP A 46 10.31 9.20 8.29
C ASP A 46 11.36 9.01 7.19
N ASN A 47 11.41 7.80 6.63
CA ASN A 47 12.24 7.41 5.50
C ASN A 47 11.68 6.11 4.90
N LEU A 48 12.04 5.80 3.66
CA LEU A 48 11.58 4.61 2.93
C LEU A 48 12.51 3.40 3.07
N ASP A 49 13.47 3.45 3.99
CA ASP A 49 14.32 2.30 4.27
C ASP A 49 13.65 1.38 5.29
N ALA A 50 13.94 0.08 5.16
CA ALA A 50 13.27 -0.95 5.94
C ALA A 50 13.51 -0.84 7.46
N LYS A 51 14.56 -0.14 7.91
CA LYS A 51 14.80 0.10 9.34
C LYS A 51 13.85 1.18 9.85
N SER A 52 13.81 2.32 9.16
CA SER A 52 12.97 3.47 9.54
C SER A 52 11.49 3.11 9.57
N LEU A 53 11.00 2.40 8.55
CA LEU A 53 9.62 1.92 8.48
C LEU A 53 9.28 0.95 9.62
N ALA A 54 10.15 -0.03 9.89
CA ALA A 54 9.94 -0.98 10.98
C ALA A 54 9.95 -0.30 12.36
N ASP A 55 10.92 0.59 12.59
CA ASP A 55 11.01 1.37 13.84
C ASP A 55 9.75 2.22 14.03
N GLN A 56 9.23 2.82 12.95
CA GLN A 56 7.99 3.60 12.97
C GLN A 56 6.78 2.73 13.32
N ILE A 57 6.60 1.58 12.67
CA ILE A 57 5.51 0.65 12.97
C ILE A 57 5.55 0.21 14.44
N ILE A 58 6.73 -0.15 14.97
CA ILE A 58 6.91 -0.55 16.37
C ILE A 58 6.53 0.59 17.32
N ARG A 59 6.91 1.84 17.01
CA ARG A 59 6.53 3.01 17.80
C ARG A 59 5.02 3.23 17.82
N GLU A 60 4.35 3.11 16.67
CA GLU A 60 2.88 3.27 16.61
C GLU A 60 2.15 2.19 17.42
N ILE A 61 2.58 0.93 17.32
CA ILE A 61 2.06 -0.16 18.15
C ILE A 61 2.28 0.13 19.64
N GLY A 62 3.45 0.68 19.99
CA GLY A 62 3.77 1.09 21.35
C GLY A 62 2.86 2.19 21.88
N LYS A 63 2.52 3.20 21.07
CA LYS A 63 1.59 4.28 21.42
C LYS A 63 0.17 3.76 21.70
N LEU A 64 -0.25 2.71 21.02
CA LEU A 64 -1.56 2.07 21.25
C LEU A 64 -1.61 1.22 22.53
N GLY A 65 -0.51 1.10 23.27
CA GLY A 65 -0.42 0.23 24.45
C GLY A 65 -0.45 -1.26 24.09
N LEU A 66 -0.19 -1.61 22.84
CA LEU A 66 -0.26 -2.99 22.34
C LEU A 66 1.04 -3.77 22.54
N SER A 67 2.05 -3.20 23.22
CA SER A 67 3.35 -3.86 23.48
C SER A 67 3.22 -5.19 24.23
N GLY A 68 2.14 -5.41 24.99
CA GLY A 68 1.85 -6.67 25.68
C GLY A 68 0.96 -7.63 24.89
N VAL A 69 0.48 -7.24 23.71
CA VAL A 69 -0.42 -8.05 22.88
C VAL A 69 0.40 -9.01 22.04
N ASN A 70 -0.04 -10.27 21.99
CA ASN A 70 0.56 -11.26 21.10
C ASN A 70 0.21 -10.92 19.64
N ILE A 71 1.16 -10.25 18.96
CA ILE A 71 1.15 -10.03 17.52
C ILE A 71 1.55 -11.33 16.83
N VAL A 72 0.62 -11.90 16.07
CA VAL A 72 0.76 -13.20 15.39
C VAL A 72 0.83 -13.08 13.87
N GLY A 73 0.56 -11.89 13.33
CA GLY A 73 0.63 -11.62 11.90
C GLY A 73 1.16 -10.23 11.57
N GLN A 74 1.74 -10.13 10.39
CA GLN A 74 2.15 -8.88 9.76
C GLN A 74 1.81 -8.97 8.25
N CYS A 75 1.07 -8.01 7.71
CA CYS A 75 0.53 -8.06 6.35
C CYS A 75 0.80 -6.77 5.60
N TYR A 76 1.46 -6.85 4.44
CA TYR A 76 1.76 -5.72 3.55
C TYR A 76 2.17 -6.26 2.16
N ASP A 77 2.52 -5.37 1.23
CA ASP A 77 2.93 -5.72 -0.13
C ASP A 77 4.23 -6.54 -0.20
N CYS A 78 4.67 -6.86 -1.42
CA CYS A 78 5.91 -7.60 -1.66
C CYS A 78 7.06 -6.69 -2.12
N ALA A 79 7.00 -5.40 -1.82
CA ALA A 79 8.14 -4.52 -2.03
C ALA A 79 9.35 -5.11 -1.27
N SER A 80 10.54 -5.07 -1.87
CA SER A 80 11.73 -5.71 -1.30
C SER A 80 12.11 -5.11 0.08
N VAL A 81 11.86 -3.82 0.26
CA VAL A 81 12.00 -3.10 1.53
C VAL A 81 11.05 -3.67 2.59
N MET A 82 9.82 -4.03 2.21
CA MET A 82 8.81 -4.53 3.13
C MET A 82 8.98 -6.02 3.40
N SER A 83 8.93 -6.84 2.36
CA SER A 83 8.92 -8.31 2.40
C SER A 83 10.30 -8.98 2.50
N GLY A 84 11.39 -8.21 2.51
CA GLY A 84 12.74 -8.75 2.54
C GLY A 84 13.00 -9.63 3.77
N HIS A 85 13.35 -10.90 3.55
CA HIS A 85 13.49 -11.87 4.63
C HIS A 85 14.76 -11.71 5.50
N LEU A 86 15.76 -10.95 5.04
CA LEU A 86 17.00 -10.66 5.80
C LEU A 86 17.02 -9.24 6.36
N HIS A 87 16.67 -8.27 5.51
CA HIS A 87 16.85 -6.85 5.79
C HIS A 87 15.59 -6.04 5.49
N GLY A 88 14.44 -6.69 5.29
CA GLY A 88 13.16 -6.00 5.10
C GLY A 88 12.48 -5.67 6.43
N VAL A 89 11.36 -4.96 6.34
CA VAL A 89 10.48 -4.69 7.49
C VAL A 89 10.01 -6.01 8.11
N GLN A 90 9.73 -7.03 7.29
CA GLN A 90 9.41 -8.37 7.73
C GLN A 90 10.41 -8.96 8.71
N ALA A 91 11.69 -8.93 8.36
CA ALA A 91 12.73 -9.50 9.20
C ALA A 91 12.80 -8.76 10.54
N ARG A 92 12.77 -7.43 10.51
CA ARG A 92 12.85 -6.59 11.72
C ARG A 92 11.64 -6.73 12.63
N LEU A 93 10.44 -6.73 12.07
CA LEU A 93 9.22 -6.98 12.85
C LEU A 93 9.19 -8.41 13.40
N LYS A 94 9.79 -9.39 12.71
CA LYS A 94 9.94 -10.76 13.23
C LYS A 94 10.89 -10.83 14.42
N GLU A 95 11.95 -10.01 14.45
CA GLU A 95 12.86 -9.91 15.60
C GLU A 95 12.14 -9.35 16.83
N HIS A 96 11.28 -8.33 16.64
CA HIS A 96 10.52 -7.71 17.75
C HIS A 96 9.29 -8.52 18.16
N PHE A 97 8.60 -9.14 17.19
CA PHE A 97 7.42 -9.97 17.37
C PHE A 97 7.68 -11.38 16.77
N PRO A 98 8.33 -12.29 17.51
CA PRO A 98 8.73 -13.61 16.99
C PRO A 98 7.57 -14.44 16.42
N ASN A 99 6.36 -14.27 16.94
CA ASN A 99 5.17 -14.99 16.48
C ASN A 99 4.54 -14.38 15.22
N ALA A 100 4.91 -13.16 14.82
CA ALA A 100 4.29 -12.44 13.70
C ALA A 100 4.66 -13.07 12.36
N GLN A 101 3.75 -13.81 11.74
CA GLN A 101 3.96 -14.40 10.41
C GLN A 101 3.68 -13.36 9.32
N TYR A 102 4.55 -13.31 8.32
CA TYR A 102 4.33 -12.45 7.16
C TYR A 102 3.27 -13.03 6.24
N ILE A 103 2.35 -12.16 5.85
CA ILE A 103 1.27 -12.45 4.91
C ILE A 103 1.38 -11.44 3.78
N HIS A 104 1.66 -11.91 2.57
CA HIS A 104 1.66 -11.07 1.39
C HIS A 104 0.23 -10.61 1.08
N CYS A 105 0.05 -9.28 0.95
CA CYS A 105 -1.19 -8.64 0.54
C CYS A 105 -1.84 -9.35 -0.66
N HIS A 106 -3.06 -9.85 -0.46
CA HIS A 106 -3.77 -10.62 -1.48
C HIS A 106 -4.23 -9.75 -2.65
N ALA A 107 -4.55 -8.47 -2.40
CA ALA A 107 -4.90 -7.52 -3.44
C ALA A 107 -3.71 -7.30 -4.39
N HIS A 108 -2.51 -7.06 -3.83
CA HIS A 108 -1.29 -6.93 -4.61
C HIS A 108 -0.98 -8.21 -5.39
N ARG A 109 -1.09 -9.40 -4.77
CA ARG A 109 -0.94 -10.68 -5.48
C ARG A 109 -1.90 -10.84 -6.65
N LEU A 110 -3.17 -10.50 -6.46
CA LEU A 110 -4.16 -10.57 -7.52
C LEU A 110 -3.80 -9.62 -8.66
N ASN A 111 -3.40 -8.39 -8.33
CA ASN A 111 -2.99 -7.41 -9.33
C ASN A 111 -1.81 -7.91 -10.17
N LEU A 112 -0.76 -8.45 -9.52
CA LEU A 112 0.39 -9.04 -10.23
C LEU A 112 -0.02 -10.17 -11.19
N VAL A 113 -0.97 -11.02 -10.79
CA VAL A 113 -1.52 -12.07 -11.67
C VAL A 113 -2.27 -11.47 -12.86
N LEU A 114 -3.09 -10.45 -12.64
CA LEU A 114 -3.82 -9.77 -13.71
C LEU A 114 -2.85 -9.10 -14.70
N VAL A 115 -1.83 -8.40 -14.20
CA VAL A 115 -0.80 -7.77 -15.03
C VAL A 115 -0.06 -8.81 -15.88
N ASP A 116 0.35 -9.94 -15.30
CA ASP A 116 1.03 -11.01 -16.04
C ASP A 116 0.15 -11.64 -17.13
N ILE A 117 -1.13 -11.87 -16.83
CA ILE A 117 -2.09 -12.40 -17.81
C ILE A 117 -2.31 -11.40 -18.95
N CYS A 118 -2.53 -10.11 -18.63
CA CYS A 118 -2.73 -9.06 -19.64
C CYS A 118 -1.53 -8.94 -20.58
N LYS A 119 -0.30 -9.10 -20.08
CA LYS A 119 0.92 -9.12 -20.91
C LYS A 119 1.00 -10.33 -21.84
N LYS A 120 0.33 -11.44 -21.52
CA LYS A 120 0.30 -12.67 -22.33
C LYS A 120 -0.84 -12.69 -23.36
N VAL A 121 -1.86 -11.86 -23.20
CA VAL A 121 -2.98 -11.73 -24.15
C VAL A 121 -2.69 -10.55 -25.09
N SER A 122 -2.37 -10.81 -26.35
CA SER A 122 -1.92 -9.78 -27.30
C SER A 122 -2.86 -8.57 -27.39
N SER A 123 -4.18 -8.79 -27.49
CA SER A 123 -5.16 -7.69 -27.56
C SER A 123 -5.21 -6.84 -26.30
N ALA A 124 -5.06 -7.46 -25.12
CA ALA A 124 -4.99 -6.72 -23.85
C ALA A 124 -3.66 -5.95 -23.76
N GLY A 125 -2.55 -6.57 -24.13
CA GLY A 125 -1.24 -5.92 -24.19
C GLY A 125 -1.24 -4.70 -25.12
N GLU A 126 -1.77 -4.83 -26.34
CA GLU A 126 -1.92 -3.72 -27.30
C GLU A 126 -2.79 -2.59 -26.75
N PHE A 127 -3.89 -2.93 -26.10
CA PHE A 127 -4.77 -1.95 -25.45
C PHE A 127 -4.02 -1.13 -24.38
N PHE A 128 -3.31 -1.80 -23.47
CA PHE A 128 -2.58 -1.10 -22.40
C PHE A 128 -1.37 -0.31 -22.93
N VAL A 129 -0.68 -0.81 -23.96
CA VAL A 129 0.40 -0.06 -24.64
C VAL A 129 -0.14 1.23 -25.29
N LEU A 130 -1.28 1.15 -25.97
CA LEU A 130 -1.92 2.33 -26.56
C LEU A 130 -2.32 3.34 -25.48
N LEU A 131 -2.87 2.87 -24.38
CA LEU A 131 -3.33 3.73 -23.28
C LEU A 131 -2.14 4.42 -22.58
N GLU A 132 -1.03 3.71 -22.38
CA GLU A 132 0.22 4.27 -21.84
C GLU A 132 0.82 5.32 -22.80
N ALA A 133 0.84 5.05 -24.10
CA ALA A 133 1.31 6.01 -25.09
C ALA A 133 0.47 7.31 -25.08
N LEU A 134 -0.85 7.19 -24.88
CA LEU A 134 -1.77 8.31 -24.77
C LEU A 134 -1.53 9.11 -23.48
N TYR A 135 -1.33 8.44 -22.35
CA TYR A 135 -0.93 9.07 -21.09
C TYR A 135 0.37 9.87 -21.24
N VAL A 136 1.43 9.26 -21.79
CA VAL A 136 2.74 9.91 -22.00
C VAL A 136 2.60 11.14 -22.92
N PHE A 137 1.82 11.03 -23.99
CA PHE A 137 1.56 12.15 -24.91
C PHE A 137 0.84 13.31 -24.21
N MET A 138 -0.17 13.01 -23.41
CA MET A 138 -1.00 14.01 -22.73
C MET A 138 -0.31 14.69 -21.54
N THR A 139 0.71 14.07 -20.92
CA THR A 139 1.37 14.59 -19.71
C THR A 139 2.71 15.28 -19.95
N ARG A 140 3.49 14.86 -20.96
CA ARG A 140 4.85 15.40 -21.21
C ARG A 140 4.93 16.51 -22.26
N SER A 141 3.83 16.80 -22.94
CA SER A 141 3.82 17.68 -24.12
C SER A 141 3.29 19.08 -23.83
N LEU A 142 3.53 20.04 -24.73
CA LEU A 142 2.80 21.33 -24.78
C LEU A 142 1.27 21.11 -24.81
N VAL A 143 0.85 19.95 -25.31
CA VAL A 143 -0.55 19.48 -25.27
C VAL A 143 -1.10 19.46 -23.85
N HIS A 144 -0.31 19.10 -22.84
CA HIS A 144 -0.77 19.07 -21.45
C HIS A 144 -1.22 20.46 -20.99
N LYS A 145 -0.40 21.49 -21.24
CA LYS A 145 -0.71 22.88 -20.89
C LYS A 145 -1.95 23.37 -21.61
N VAL A 146 -2.02 23.17 -22.92
CA VAL A 146 -3.18 23.57 -23.74
C VAL A 146 -4.45 22.85 -23.27
N PHE A 147 -4.35 21.57 -22.91
CA PHE A 147 -5.47 20.76 -22.44
C PHE A 147 -5.99 21.22 -21.07
N VAL A 148 -5.09 21.54 -20.13
CA VAL A 148 -5.46 22.12 -18.82
C VAL A 148 -6.09 23.51 -18.99
N GLU A 149 -5.50 24.36 -19.84
CA GLU A 149 -6.03 25.70 -20.15
C GLU A 149 -7.43 25.64 -20.77
N PHE A 150 -7.65 24.73 -21.72
CA PHE A 150 -8.96 24.53 -22.35
C PHE A 150 -10.02 24.08 -21.34
N GLN A 151 -9.71 23.10 -20.48
CA GLN A 151 -10.64 22.64 -19.44
C GLN A 151 -11.00 23.76 -18.44
N GLY A 152 -10.05 24.66 -18.16
CA GLY A 152 -10.27 25.82 -17.29
C GLY A 152 -11.24 26.86 -17.86
N GLN A 153 -11.42 26.92 -19.19
CA GLN A 153 -12.34 27.86 -19.84
C GLN A 153 -13.81 27.49 -19.58
N ASP A 154 -14.11 26.21 -19.44
CA ASP A 154 -15.48 25.70 -19.25
C ASP A 154 -15.92 25.61 -17.77
N LYS A 155 -15.11 26.14 -16.82
CA LYS A 155 -15.33 26.02 -15.36
C LYS A 155 -15.52 24.56 -14.87
N VAL A 156 -15.02 23.59 -15.63
CA VAL A 156 -15.04 22.17 -15.24
C VAL A 156 -13.82 21.87 -14.39
N CYS A 157 -13.96 20.96 -13.42
CA CYS A 157 -12.81 20.42 -12.69
C CYS A 157 -11.83 19.79 -13.70
N VAL A 158 -10.56 20.25 -13.67
CA VAL A 158 -9.50 19.74 -14.55
C VAL A 158 -9.39 18.23 -14.35
N LYS A 159 -9.53 17.48 -15.43
CA LYS A 159 -9.30 16.03 -15.44
C LYS A 159 -7.95 15.76 -16.09
N GLU A 160 -7.22 14.85 -15.49
CA GLU A 160 -5.93 14.39 -15.98
C GLU A 160 -5.95 12.87 -16.09
N LEU A 161 -5.22 12.35 -17.07
CA LEU A 161 -4.95 10.92 -17.11
C LEU A 161 -3.95 10.60 -16.01
N VAL A 162 -4.19 9.51 -15.30
CA VAL A 162 -3.31 8.99 -14.26
C VAL A 162 -2.49 7.85 -14.87
N HIS A 163 -1.22 7.74 -14.48
CA HIS A 163 -0.35 6.64 -14.89
C HIS A 163 -0.99 5.28 -14.56
N LEU A 164 -0.80 4.29 -15.43
CA LEU A 164 -1.25 2.93 -15.19
C LEU A 164 -0.42 2.27 -14.08
N SER A 165 -1.06 1.55 -13.16
CA SER A 165 -0.30 0.74 -12.20
C SER A 165 0.45 -0.36 -12.94
N ASP A 166 1.77 -0.42 -12.77
CA ASP A 166 2.65 -1.49 -13.26
C ASP A 166 2.96 -2.53 -12.17
N THR A 167 2.52 -2.26 -10.95
CA THR A 167 2.57 -3.09 -9.74
C THR A 167 1.18 -3.49 -9.28
#